data_AF-A0A844QGD6-F1
#
_entry.id   AF-A0A844QGD6-F1
#
_cell.length_a   1.000
_cell.length_b   1.000
_cell.length_c   1.000
_cell.angle_alpha   90.00
_cell.angle_beta   90.00
_cell.angle_gamma   90.00
#
_symmetry.space_group_name_H-M   'P 1'
#
loop_
_entity.id
_entity.type
_entity.pdbx_description
1 polymer ?
#
loop_
_entity_poly.entity_id
_entity_poly.type
_entity_poly.pdbx_seq_one_letter_code
_entity_poly.pdbx_strand_id
1 'polypeptide(L)'
;MFFTATSRYSALLLAAAIGVAAPSVPASAGGSIGISIAPGTAEADRALRTGLQIYSLFNAARGNALVRQNGQRNQAGIAQAGRGNYGLVHQDGTGHSGTLAQNGDRNAYGLFQFGRDTRANVTQTGHGRSGATFLFGW
;
A
#
# COMPACT_ATOMS: atom_id res chain seq x y z
N MET A 1 -2.15 29.51 -37.49
CA MET A 1 -1.79 29.88 -36.10
C MET A 1 -2.52 28.91 -35.19
N PHE A 2 -1.81 28.00 -34.52
CA PHE A 2 -2.42 26.92 -33.73
C PHE A 2 -2.49 27.32 -32.25
N PHE A 3 -3.58 26.96 -31.57
CA PHE A 3 -3.55 26.37 -30.22
C PHE A 3 -4.94 25.82 -29.86
N THR A 4 -5.05 24.50 -29.68
CA THR A 4 -6.19 23.82 -29.06
C THR A 4 -5.65 22.95 -27.93
N ALA A 5 -6.08 23.22 -26.70
CA ALA A 5 -5.65 22.49 -25.52
C ALA A 5 -6.75 21.53 -25.06
N THR A 6 -6.50 20.23 -25.18
CA THR A 6 -7.42 19.18 -24.70
C THR A 6 -6.60 18.09 -24.01
N SER A 7 -6.59 18.11 -22.67
CA SER A 7 -6.09 16.98 -21.88
C SER A 7 -7.20 15.95 -21.72
N ARG A 8 -7.00 14.75 -22.26
CA ARG A 8 -7.80 13.55 -22.00
C ARG A 8 -6.85 12.39 -21.84
N TYR A 9 -6.72 11.86 -20.63
CA TYR A 9 -5.88 10.70 -20.37
C TYR A 9 -6.60 9.42 -20.84
N SER A 10 -6.00 8.76 -21.83
CA SER A 10 -6.54 7.58 -22.49
C SER A 10 -6.41 6.32 -21.62
N ALA A 11 -7.53 5.67 -21.31
CA ALA A 11 -7.55 4.30 -20.82
C ALA A 11 -7.84 3.36 -22.01
N LEU A 12 -6.80 2.73 -22.55
CA LEU A 12 -6.88 1.74 -23.63
C LEU A 12 -7.07 0.34 -23.03
N LEU A 13 -8.21 -0.31 -23.31
CA LEU A 13 -8.38 -1.76 -23.20
C LEU A 13 -9.27 -2.29 -24.33
N LEU A 14 -8.73 -3.19 -25.14
CA LEU A 14 -9.35 -3.92 -26.27
C LEU A 14 -8.43 -5.16 -26.49
N ALA A 15 -8.84 -6.41 -26.72
CA ALA A 15 -10.14 -7.10 -26.85
C ALA A 15 -10.13 -8.38 -25.94
N ALA A 16 -10.75 -9.56 -26.14
CA ALA A 16 -11.56 -10.14 -27.23
C ALA A 16 -12.39 -11.38 -26.76
N ALA A 17 -13.19 -11.90 -27.71
CA ALA A 17 -13.61 -13.31 -27.87
C ALA A 17 -14.77 -13.90 -27.01
N ILE A 18 -15.64 -14.64 -27.72
CA ILE A 18 -16.80 -15.39 -27.21
C ILE A 18 -16.48 -16.88 -27.29
N GLY A 19 -16.68 -17.64 -26.21
CA GLY A 19 -16.52 -19.09 -26.17
C GLY A 19 -16.88 -19.68 -24.80
N VAL A 20 -17.67 -20.76 -24.77
CA VAL A 20 -18.23 -21.31 -23.53
C VAL A 20 -17.20 -22.14 -22.77
N ALA A 21 -16.71 -21.58 -21.67
CA ALA A 21 -16.42 -22.31 -20.43
C ALA A 21 -16.43 -21.27 -19.31
N ALA A 22 -17.40 -21.32 -18.40
CA ALA A 22 -17.34 -20.48 -17.21
C ALA A 22 -16.10 -20.91 -16.41
N PRO A 23 -15.09 -20.05 -16.19
CA PRO A 23 -14.09 -20.36 -15.19
C PRO A 23 -14.85 -20.42 -13.88
N SER A 24 -14.91 -21.62 -13.28
CA SER A 24 -15.34 -21.79 -11.90
C SER A 24 -14.30 -21.10 -11.03
N VAL A 25 -14.39 -19.77 -10.93
CA VAL A 25 -13.75 -19.01 -9.87
C VAL A 25 -14.19 -19.71 -8.58
N PRO A 26 -13.26 -20.32 -7.82
CA PRO A 26 -13.63 -20.87 -6.53
C PRO A 26 -14.21 -19.70 -5.76
N ALA A 27 -15.40 -19.88 -5.19
CA ALA A 27 -16.07 -18.86 -4.40
C ALA A 27 -15.30 -18.66 -3.07
N SER A 28 -14.14 -18.01 -3.16
CA SER A 28 -13.48 -17.39 -2.03
C SER A 28 -14.35 -16.20 -1.64
N ALA A 29 -15.26 -16.45 -0.69
CA ALA A 29 -16.10 -15.44 -0.07
C ALA A 29 -15.23 -14.54 0.82
N GLY A 30 -14.41 -13.72 0.18
CA GLY A 30 -13.40 -12.86 0.77
C GLY A 30 -13.32 -11.55 -0.01
N GLY A 31 -14.26 -10.64 0.26
CA GLY A 31 -14.25 -9.31 -0.35
C GLY A 31 -13.09 -8.50 0.23
N SER A 32 -12.49 -7.59 -0.55
CA SER A 32 -11.57 -6.60 0.02
C SER A 32 -11.63 -5.26 -0.70
N ILE A 33 -11.40 -4.18 0.06
CA ILE A 33 -11.32 -2.80 -0.40
C ILE A 33 -9.98 -2.19 0.01
N GLY A 34 -9.34 -1.48 -0.91
CA GLY A 34 -8.08 -0.78 -0.70
C GLY A 34 -8.20 0.72 -0.93
N ILE A 35 -7.70 1.51 0.00
CA ILE A 35 -7.58 2.97 -0.10
C ILE A 35 -6.10 3.31 0.00
N SER A 36 -5.55 3.94 -1.04
CA SER A 36 -4.15 4.37 -1.09
C SER A 36 -4.06 5.89 -1.12
N ILE A 37 -3.27 6.46 -0.23
CA ILE A 37 -3.03 7.88 -0.06
C ILE A 37 -1.57 8.15 -0.44
N ALA A 38 -1.34 9.02 -1.42
CA ALA A 38 -0.03 9.52 -1.81
C ALA A 38 -0.11 11.05 -1.90
N PRO A 39 0.56 11.81 -1.03
CA PRO A 39 0.54 13.26 -1.09
C PRO A 39 1.18 13.81 -2.37
N GLY A 40 0.64 14.92 -2.87
CA GLY A 40 1.20 15.65 -4.03
C GLY A 40 1.99 16.91 -3.66
N THR A 41 2.04 17.28 -2.37
CA THR A 41 2.69 18.51 -1.87
C THR A 41 3.66 18.21 -0.73
N ALA A 42 4.71 19.01 -0.62
CA ALA A 42 5.78 18.81 0.37
C ALA A 42 5.28 18.93 1.82
N GLU A 43 4.26 19.75 2.06
CA GLU A 43 3.62 19.95 3.36
C GLU A 43 2.86 18.70 3.78
N ALA A 44 2.09 18.11 2.86
CA ALA A 44 1.33 16.90 3.12
C ALA A 44 2.23 15.66 3.21
N ASP A 45 3.33 15.59 2.45
CA ASP A 45 4.39 14.59 2.64
C ASP A 45 5.00 14.68 4.05
N ARG A 46 5.42 15.88 4.48
CA ARG A 46 5.97 16.08 5.84
C ARG A 46 4.96 15.71 6.93
N ALA A 47 3.68 16.07 6.75
CA ALA A 47 2.62 15.74 7.70
C ALA A 47 2.41 14.22 7.80
N LEU A 48 2.29 13.52 6.66
CA LEU A 48 2.11 12.07 6.63
C LEU A 48 3.33 11.34 7.20
N ARG A 49 4.55 11.75 6.81
CA ARG A 49 5.80 11.20 7.36
C ARG A 49 5.89 11.38 8.88
N THR A 50 5.56 12.58 9.38
CA THR A 50 5.55 12.86 10.82
C THR A 50 4.51 12.02 11.54
N GLY A 51 3.29 11.92 11.00
CA GLY A 51 2.22 11.08 11.54
C GLY A 51 2.61 9.60 11.61
N LEU A 52 3.24 9.07 10.55
CA LEU A 52 3.76 7.71 10.51
C LEU A 52 4.90 7.47 11.51
N GLN A 53 5.79 8.44 11.72
CA GLN A 53 6.85 8.36 12.75
C GLN A 53 6.28 8.41 14.18
N ILE A 54 5.36 9.32 14.46
CA ILE A 54 4.62 9.38 15.74
C ILE A 54 3.89 8.05 15.97
N TYR A 55 3.29 7.48 14.93
CA TYR A 55 2.65 6.18 15.01
C TYR A 55 3.64 5.04 15.34
N SER A 56 4.87 5.02 14.80
CA SER A 56 5.88 4.07 15.31
C SER A 56 6.27 4.34 16.75
N LEU A 57 6.38 5.59 17.20
CA LEU A 57 6.78 5.89 18.57
C LEU A 57 5.76 5.35 19.57
N PHE A 58 4.46 5.56 19.31
CA PHE A 58 3.38 4.98 20.13
C PHE A 58 3.36 3.44 20.09
N ASN A 59 3.77 2.83 18.98
CA ASN A 59 3.87 1.39 18.86
C ASN A 59 5.11 0.82 19.57
N ALA A 60 6.28 1.44 19.40
CA ALA A 60 7.53 1.08 20.05
C ALA A 60 7.47 1.26 21.58
N ALA A 61 6.78 2.30 22.06
CA ALA A 61 6.47 2.48 23.49
C ALA A 61 5.55 1.38 24.05
N ARG A 62 4.82 0.66 23.18
CA ARG A 62 4.04 -0.56 23.50
C ARG A 62 4.79 -1.86 23.16
N GLY A 63 6.09 -1.78 22.84
CA GLY A 63 6.93 -2.93 22.49
C GLY A 63 6.78 -3.47 21.06
N ASN A 64 6.01 -2.79 20.19
CA ASN A 64 5.79 -3.24 18.81
C ASN A 64 6.92 -2.78 17.86
N ALA A 65 7.24 -3.63 16.88
CA ALA A 65 8.19 -3.31 15.81
C ALA A 65 7.57 -2.52 14.65
N LEU A 66 8.40 -2.09 13.69
CA LEU A 66 7.97 -1.48 12.41
C LEU A 66 7.07 -2.40 11.58
N VAL A 67 7.19 -3.71 11.80
CA VAL A 67 6.26 -4.73 11.31
C VAL A 67 5.47 -5.24 12.52
N ARG A 68 4.17 -4.96 12.55
CA ARG A 68 3.23 -5.47 13.56
C ARG A 68 2.24 -6.42 12.89
N GLN A 69 2.18 -7.66 13.37
CA GLN A 69 1.25 -8.67 12.88
C GLN A 69 0.43 -9.20 14.06
N ASN A 70 -0.86 -8.89 14.07
CA ASN A 70 -1.82 -9.37 15.04
C ASN A 70 -2.77 -10.37 14.38
N GLY A 71 -2.97 -11.54 15.01
CA GLY A 71 -3.73 -12.65 14.43
C GLY A 71 -2.86 -13.74 13.78
N GLN A 72 -3.39 -14.49 12.81
CA GLN A 72 -2.81 -15.77 12.36
C GLN A 72 -2.49 -15.82 10.85
N ARG A 73 -1.47 -16.61 10.47
CA ARG A 73 -1.07 -16.84 9.06
C ARG A 73 -0.76 -15.55 8.26
N ASN A 74 -0.40 -14.47 8.95
CA ASN A 74 -0.03 -13.22 8.34
C ASN A 74 1.44 -13.23 7.90
N GLN A 75 1.77 -12.58 6.79
CA GLN A 75 3.12 -12.44 6.24
C GLN A 75 3.41 -10.97 5.93
N ALA A 76 4.50 -10.43 6.47
CA ALA A 76 4.91 -9.05 6.25
C ALA A 76 6.41 -8.93 5.98
N GLY A 77 6.79 -8.00 5.11
CA GLY A 77 8.19 -7.72 4.81
C GLY A 77 8.42 -6.27 4.40
N ILE A 78 9.53 -5.69 4.85
CA ILE A 78 9.97 -4.35 4.48
C ILE A 78 11.40 -4.46 3.91
N ALA A 79 11.59 -3.98 2.68
CA ALA A 79 12.88 -3.86 2.01
C ALA A 79 13.16 -2.38 1.71
N GLN A 80 14.32 -1.88 2.14
CA GLN A 80 14.71 -0.48 1.96
C GLN A 80 16.11 -0.38 1.36
N ALA A 81 16.23 0.30 0.23
CA ALA A 81 17.49 0.67 -0.41
C ALA A 81 17.62 2.19 -0.43
N GLY A 82 18.72 2.72 0.10
CA GLY A 82 18.97 4.15 0.30
C GLY A 82 18.95 4.57 1.77
N ARG A 83 19.00 5.89 2.04
CA ARG A 83 19.17 6.46 3.39
C ARG A 83 17.93 7.20 3.89
N GLY A 84 17.63 7.04 5.18
CA GLY A 84 16.55 7.78 5.87
C GLY A 84 15.13 7.39 5.45
N ASN A 85 14.98 6.29 4.72
CA ASN A 85 13.70 5.68 4.42
C ASN A 85 13.04 5.19 5.71
N TYR A 86 11.72 5.23 5.71
CA TYR A 86 10.89 4.82 6.83
C TYR A 86 9.72 3.99 6.29
N GLY A 87 9.57 2.78 6.80
CA GLY A 87 8.53 1.84 6.39
C GLY A 87 7.85 1.27 7.62
N LEU A 88 6.53 1.12 7.53
CA LEU A 88 5.72 0.48 8.56
C LEU A 88 4.71 -0.45 7.90
N VAL A 89 4.56 -1.65 8.46
CA VAL A 89 3.52 -2.61 8.08
C VAL A 89 2.75 -3.02 9.32
N HIS A 90 1.42 -2.90 9.26
CA HIS A 90 0.49 -3.26 10.31
C HIS A 90 -0.56 -4.20 9.72
N GLN A 91 -0.63 -5.42 10.24
CA GLN A 91 -1.63 -6.42 9.85
C GLN A 91 -2.43 -6.80 11.09
N ASP A 92 -3.76 -6.75 11.03
CA ASP A 92 -4.65 -7.14 12.13
C ASP A 92 -5.80 -8.00 11.59
N GLY A 93 -5.66 -9.32 11.72
CA GLY A 93 -6.56 -10.27 11.06
C GLY A 93 -5.90 -11.60 10.72
N THR A 94 -6.40 -12.27 9.69
CA THR A 94 -5.92 -13.61 9.28
C THR A 94 -5.63 -13.70 7.78
N GLY A 95 -4.52 -14.34 7.42
CA GLY A 95 -4.17 -14.62 6.02
C GLY A 95 -3.63 -13.43 5.21
N HIS A 96 -3.26 -12.34 5.89
CA HIS A 96 -2.73 -11.15 5.21
C HIS A 96 -1.34 -11.40 4.63
N SER A 97 -1.06 -10.86 3.44
CA SER A 97 0.30 -10.78 2.89
C SER A 97 0.61 -9.33 2.50
N GLY A 98 1.77 -8.81 2.92
CA GLY A 98 2.10 -7.39 2.79
C GLY A 98 3.60 -7.13 2.61
N THR A 99 4.01 -6.71 1.42
CA THR A 99 5.40 -6.30 1.14
C THR A 99 5.50 -4.81 0.86
N LEU A 100 6.51 -4.17 1.43
CA LEU A 100 6.86 -2.78 1.19
C LEU A 100 8.32 -2.71 0.71
N ALA A 101 8.54 -2.28 -0.53
CA ALA A 101 9.86 -2.02 -1.10
C ALA A 101 10.05 -0.50 -1.32
N GLN A 102 11.07 0.09 -0.72
CA GLN A 102 11.43 1.50 -0.89
C GLN A 102 12.82 1.63 -1.50
N ASN A 103 12.95 2.34 -2.63
CA ASN A 103 14.22 2.56 -3.34
C ASN A 103 14.46 4.06 -3.59
N GLY A 104 15.52 4.59 -3.00
CA GLY A 104 15.89 6.02 -2.97
C GLY A 104 15.96 6.54 -1.53
N ASP A 105 15.92 7.85 -1.30
CA ASP A 105 16.18 8.42 0.04
C ASP A 105 14.98 9.15 0.65
N ARG A 106 14.90 9.12 2.00
CA ARG A 106 13.91 9.84 2.83
C ARG A 106 12.44 9.49 2.56
N ASN A 107 12.17 8.38 1.88
CA ASN A 107 10.82 7.89 1.63
C ASN A 107 10.09 7.49 2.92
N ALA A 108 8.78 7.65 2.99
CA ALA A 108 7.95 7.22 4.12
C ALA A 108 6.72 6.43 3.66
N TYR A 109 6.47 5.23 4.18
CA TYR A 109 5.24 4.50 3.84
C TYR A 109 4.64 3.72 5.01
N GLY A 110 3.32 3.74 5.12
CA GLY A 110 2.55 2.90 6.05
C GLY A 110 1.59 1.96 5.31
N LEU A 111 1.79 0.66 5.43
CA LEU A 111 0.84 -0.35 4.95
C LEU A 111 0.01 -0.86 6.13
N PHE A 112 -1.31 -0.76 6.02
CA PHE A 112 -2.27 -1.18 7.02
C PHE A 112 -3.25 -2.19 6.41
N GLN A 113 -3.39 -3.36 7.00
CA GLN A 113 -4.24 -4.45 6.53
C GLN A 113 -5.10 -4.96 7.68
N PHE A 114 -6.40 -5.12 7.45
CA PHE A 114 -7.38 -5.51 8.44
C PHE A 114 -8.30 -6.64 7.95
N GLY A 115 -8.70 -7.52 8.85
CA GLY A 115 -9.76 -8.52 8.64
C GLY A 115 -9.27 -9.86 8.09
N ARG A 116 -9.57 -10.19 6.84
CA ARG A 116 -9.19 -11.48 6.22
C ARG A 116 -8.60 -11.36 4.81
N ASP A 117 -7.62 -12.21 4.52
CA ASP A 117 -7.08 -12.57 3.19
C ASP A 117 -6.65 -11.43 2.24
N THR A 118 -6.43 -10.22 2.76
CA THR A 118 -5.93 -9.09 1.94
C THR A 118 -4.47 -9.26 1.53
N ARG A 119 -4.13 -8.84 0.31
CA ARG A 119 -2.75 -8.85 -0.22
C ARG A 119 -2.32 -7.45 -0.66
N ALA A 120 -1.10 -7.06 -0.31
CA ALA A 120 -0.47 -5.82 -0.71
C ALA A 120 0.97 -6.04 -1.17
N ASN A 121 1.33 -5.39 -2.27
CA ASN A 121 2.71 -5.16 -2.64
C ASN A 121 2.86 -3.69 -3.00
N VAL A 122 3.60 -2.95 -2.17
CA VAL A 122 3.87 -1.53 -2.34
C VAL A 122 5.32 -1.38 -2.77
N THR A 123 5.54 -0.75 -3.93
CA THR A 123 6.87 -0.32 -4.35
C THR A 123 6.89 1.20 -4.45
N GLN A 124 7.81 1.84 -3.74
CA GLN A 124 7.99 3.29 -3.72
C GLN A 124 9.40 3.64 -4.21
N THR A 125 9.49 4.35 -5.34
CA THR A 125 10.74 4.80 -5.94
C THR A 125 10.87 6.34 -5.87
N GLY A 126 12.10 6.84 -5.69
CA GLY A 126 12.42 8.27 -5.71
C GLY A 126 12.86 8.81 -4.35
N HIS A 127 12.78 10.14 -4.17
CA HIS A 127 13.24 10.81 -2.95
C HIS A 127 12.13 11.58 -2.25
N GLY A 128 12.08 11.49 -0.92
CA GLY A 128 11.23 12.34 -0.05
C GLY A 128 9.72 12.10 -0.13
N ARG A 129 9.25 11.14 -0.92
CA ARG A 129 7.82 10.83 -1.08
C ARG A 129 7.26 10.18 0.19
N SER A 130 5.98 10.41 0.46
CA SER A 130 5.24 9.70 1.50
C SER A 130 4.04 8.93 0.93
N GLY A 131 3.51 7.97 1.69
CA GLY A 131 2.25 7.32 1.34
C GLY A 131 1.71 6.41 2.43
N ALA A 132 0.44 6.03 2.30
CA ALA A 132 -0.17 5.03 3.15
C ALA A 132 -1.25 4.25 2.40
N THR A 133 -1.31 2.93 2.60
CA THR A 133 -2.37 2.07 2.06
C THR A 133 -3.13 1.42 3.20
N PHE A 134 -4.45 1.48 3.14
CA PHE A 134 -5.36 0.82 4.07
C PHE A 134 -6.17 -0.22 3.29
N LEU A 135 -6.10 -1.48 3.72
CA LEU A 135 -6.82 -2.61 3.12
C LEU A 135 -7.71 -3.26 4.16
N PHE A 136 -8.97 -3.50 3.81
CA PHE A 136 -9.95 -4.15 4.65
C PHE A 136 -10.53 -5.32 3.87
N GLY A 137 -10.52 -6.53 4.43
CA GLY A 137 -11.16 -7.70 3.83
C GLY A 137 -12.00 -8.47 4.83
N TRP A 138 -13.03 -9.18 4.37
CA TRP A 138 -14.03 -9.83 5.23
C TRP A 138 -14.41 -11.22 4.72
#